data_AF-D5VDS9-F1
#
_entry.id   AF-D5VDS9-F1
#
_cell.length_a   1.000
_cell.length_b   1.000
_cell.length_c   1.000
_cell.angle_alpha   90.00
_cell.angle_beta   90.00
_cell.angle_gamma   90.00
#
_symmetry.space_group_name_H-M   'P 1'
#
loop_
_entity.id
_entity.type
_entity.pdbx_description
1 polymer ?
#
loop_
_entity_poly.entity_id
_entity_poly.type
_entity_poly.pdbx_seq_one_letter_code
_entity_poly.pdbx_strand_id
1 'polypeptide(L)' 'MSDLPVDPTDAPEVPGAAPGKALSPAARRALEEAAARRAAEAALALPPEKGGREGPEPTRFGDWEKKGVAVDF' A
#
# COMPACT_ATOMS: atom_id res chain seq x y z
N MET A 1 -23.45 -20.89 -16.71
CA MET A 1 -22.82 -19.75 -16.04
C MET A 1 -21.57 -19.43 -16.83
N SER A 2 -21.71 -18.49 -17.77
CA SER A 2 -20.67 -18.17 -18.75
C SER A 2 -19.80 -17.07 -18.16
N ASP A 3 -18.60 -17.43 -17.72
CA ASP A 3 -17.56 -16.46 -17.37
C ASP A 3 -16.99 -15.94 -18.70
N LEU A 4 -17.62 -14.88 -19.23
CA LEU A 4 -17.12 -14.20 -20.42
C LEU A 4 -15.81 -13.49 -20.04
N PRO A 5 -14.77 -13.56 -20.88
CA PRO A 5 -13.56 -12.80 -20.64
C PRO A 5 -13.92 -11.31 -20.70
N VAL A 6 -13.84 -10.63 -19.55
CA VAL A 6 -13.90 -9.17 -19.48
C VAL A 6 -12.73 -8.63 -20.29
N ASP A 7 -13.04 -7.89 -21.35
CA ASP A 7 -12.04 -7.15 -22.11
C ASP A 7 -11.20 -6.29 -21.15
N PRO A 8 -9.86 -6.36 -21.21
CA PRO A 8 -8.98 -5.69 -20.27
C PRO A 8 -9.05 -4.15 -20.33
N THR A 9 -9.74 -3.61 -21.34
CA THR A 9 -9.94 -2.16 -21.55
C THR A 9 -11.14 -1.61 -20.77
N ASP A 10 -12.06 -2.46 -20.31
CA ASP A 10 -13.33 -2.05 -19.66
C ASP A 10 -13.37 -2.42 -18.15
N ALA A 11 -12.24 -2.87 -17.61
CA ALA A 11 -12.14 -3.16 -16.19
C ALA A 11 -12.03 -1.85 -15.39
N PRO A 12 -12.78 -1.70 -14.27
CA PRO A 12 -12.62 -0.53 -13.41
C PRO A 12 -11.18 -0.44 -12.91
N GLU A 13 -10.62 0.76 -12.95
CA GLU A 13 -9.24 1.03 -12.54
C GLU A 13 -9.12 0.88 -11.01
N VAL A 14 -8.68 -0.29 -10.55
CA VAL A 14 -8.50 -0.56 -9.12
C VAL A 14 -7.18 0.05 -8.64
N PRO A 15 -7.16 0.84 -7.54
CA PRO A 15 -5.93 1.47 -7.05
C PRO A 15 -4.81 0.47 -6.73
N GLY A 16 -3.68 0.59 -7.42
CA GLY A 16 -2.53 -0.32 -7.28
C GLY A 16 -2.53 -1.50 -8.25
N ALA A 17 -3.49 -1.60 -9.17
CA ALA A 17 -3.43 -2.54 -10.27
C ALA A 17 -2.41 -2.10 -11.33
N ALA A 18 -1.70 -3.06 -11.92
CA ALA A 18 -0.84 -2.78 -13.07
C ALA A 18 -1.68 -2.61 -14.34
N PRO A 19 -1.41 -1.60 -15.19
CA PRO A 19 -2.21 -1.32 -16.37
C PRO A 19 -2.21 -2.50 -17.36
N GLY A 20 -3.36 -2.72 -18.00
CA GLY A 20 -3.56 -3.72 -19.04
C GLY A 20 -3.59 -5.18 -18.56
N LYS A 21 -3.59 -5.45 -17.25
CA LYS A 21 -3.80 -6.81 -16.73
C LYS A 21 -5.27 -7.06 -16.43
N ALA A 22 -5.83 -8.12 -17.02
CA ALA A 22 -7.13 -8.64 -16.61
C ALA A 22 -7.04 -9.14 -15.16
N LEU A 23 -7.80 -8.52 -14.26
CA LEU A 23 -7.84 -8.90 -12.85
C LEU A 23 -8.90 -9.97 -12.62
N SER A 24 -8.51 -11.08 -12.00
CA SER A 24 -9.45 -12.07 -11.48
C SER A 24 -10.34 -11.46 -10.38
N PRO A 25 -11.52 -12.02 -10.09
CA PRO A 25 -12.39 -11.52 -9.02
C PRO A 25 -11.68 -11.48 -7.64
N ALA A 26 -10.82 -12.46 -7.37
CA ALA A 26 -10.02 -12.50 -6.14
C ALA A 26 -8.97 -11.37 -6.10
N ALA A 27 -8.30 -11.09 -7.21
CA ALA A 27 -7.30 -10.03 -7.30
C ALA A 27 -7.91 -8.64 -7.09
N ARG A 28 -9.11 -8.39 -7.63
CA ARG A 28 -9.82 -7.11 -7.42
C ARG A 28 -10.14 -6.89 -5.94
N ARG A 29 -10.72 -7.90 -5.28
CA ARG A 29 -11.04 -7.82 -3.83
C ARG A 29 -9.79 -7.57 -2.98
N ALA A 30 -8.69 -8.23 -3.28
CA ALA A 30 -7.43 -8.04 -2.54
C ALA A 30 -6.90 -6.59 -2.67
N LEU A 31 -6.96 -6.03 -3.88
CA LEU A 31 -6.53 -4.65 -4.13
C LEU A 31 -7.46 -3.62 -3.46
N GLU A 32 -8.77 -3.86 -3.50
CA GLU A 32 -9.77 -3.03 -2.81
C GLU A 32 -9.55 -3.03 -1.29
N GLU A 33 -9.32 -4.19 -0.69
CA GLU A 33 -9.01 -4.32 0.74
C GLU A 33 -7.70 -3.63 1.11
N ALA A 34 -6.67 -3.76 0.28
CA ALA A 34 -5.40 -3.06 0.47
C ALA A 34 -5.55 -1.53 0.33
N ALA A 35 -6.39 -1.06 -0.60
CA ALA A 35 -6.74 0.35 -0.72
C ALA A 35 -7.49 0.86 0.53
N ALA A 36 -8.45 0.09 1.04
CA ALA A 36 -9.18 0.43 2.26
C ALA A 36 -8.26 0.50 3.49
N ARG A 37 -7.31 -0.43 3.64
CA ARG A 37 -6.29 -0.38 4.72
C ARG A 37 -5.45 0.88 4.63
N ARG A 38 -4.92 1.21 3.45
CA ARG A 38 -4.11 2.43 3.24
C ARG A 38 -4.89 3.71 3.53
N ALA A 39 -6.16 3.75 3.14
CA ALA A 39 -7.03 4.89 3.45
C ALA A 39 -7.26 5.04 4.97
N ALA A 40 -7.42 3.93 5.69
CA ALA A 40 -7.57 3.92 7.15
C ALA A 40 -6.27 4.34 7.87
N GLU A 41 -5.10 3.90 7.38
CA GLU A 41 -3.79 4.31 7.91
C GLU A 41 -3.51 5.80 7.63
N ALA A 42 -3.82 6.29 6.42
CA ALA A 42 -3.67 7.70 6.07
C ALA A 42 -4.60 8.63 6.87
N ALA A 43 -5.72 8.11 7.38
CA ALA A 43 -6.61 8.85 8.27
C ALA A 43 -6.02 9.08 9.67
N LEU A 44 -4.96 8.37 10.06
CA LEU A 44 -4.14 8.73 11.21
C LEU A 44 -3.29 9.95 10.82
N ALA A 45 -3.90 11.14 10.87
CA ALA A 45 -3.27 12.42 10.62
C ALA A 45 -2.29 12.78 11.76
N LEU A 46 -1.25 11.98 11.96
CA LEU A 46 -0.16 12.32 12.84
C LEU A 46 0.62 13.49 12.23
N PRO A 47 1.07 14.45 13.06
CA PRO A 47 1.93 15.51 12.58
C PRO A 47 3.18 14.91 11.92
N PRO A 48 3.67 15.49 10.81
CA PRO A 48 4.87 15.00 10.17
C PRO A 48 6.05 15.12 11.13
N GLU A 49 6.83 14.06 11.25
CA GLU A 49 8.07 14.06 12.02
C GLU A 49 9.08 14.99 11.34
N LYS A 50 9.70 15.89 12.12
CA LYS A 50 10.68 16.87 11.63
C LYS A 50 12.06 16.49 12.13
N GLY A 51 13.05 16.47 11.23
CA GLY A 51 14.45 16.20 11.58
C GLY A 51 14.79 14.72 11.78
N GLY A 52 13.82 13.81 11.63
CA GLY A 52 14.03 12.36 11.62
C GLY A 52 14.22 11.80 10.21
N ARG A 53 14.60 10.52 10.13
CA ARG A 53 14.71 9.78 8.86
C ARG A 53 13.33 9.57 8.24
N GLU A 54 13.31 9.36 6.92
CA GLU A 54 12.08 8.94 6.23
C GLU A 54 11.55 7.65 6.84
N GLY A 55 10.25 7.63 7.16
CA GLY A 55 9.57 6.48 7.74
C GLY A 55 9.13 6.70 9.20
N PRO A 56 8.58 5.65 9.83
CA PRO A 56 8.17 5.69 11.22
C PRO A 56 9.36 5.99 12.14
N GLU A 57 9.13 6.78 13.18
CA GLU A 57 10.17 7.19 14.10
C GLU A 57 10.81 5.95 14.80
N PRO A 58 12.15 5.76 14.71
CA PRO A 58 12.82 4.59 15.26
C PRO A 58 12.53 4.35 16.74
N THR A 59 12.37 5.40 17.56
CA THR A 59 12.03 5.24 18.98
C THR A 59 10.63 4.66 19.18
N ARG A 60 9.66 4.98 18.31
CA ARG A 60 8.31 4.39 18.35
C ARG A 60 8.24 2.94 17.92
N PHE A 61 9.11 2.49 17.00
CA PHE A 61 8.98 1.17 16.37
C PHE A 61 10.20 0.26 16.56
N GLY A 62 11.22 0.70 17.28
CA GLY A 62 12.43 -0.06 17.58
C GLY A 62 13.40 -0.25 16.40
N ASP A 63 13.17 0.41 15.26
CA ASP A 63 13.97 0.24 14.04
C ASP A 63 15.17 1.20 13.99
N TRP A 64 16.08 1.03 14.95
CA TRP A 64 17.32 1.82 15.04
C TRP A 64 18.40 1.36 14.06
N GLU A 65 18.14 0.31 13.28
CA GLU A 65 19.12 -0.28 12.38
C GLU A 65 18.97 0.24 10.93
N LYS A 66 20.10 0.52 10.29
CA LYS A 66 20.15 0.70 8.83
C LYS A 66 21.24 -0.19 8.27
N LYS A 67 20.86 -1.13 7.41
CA LYS A 67 21.80 -2.11 6.81
C LYS A 67 22.60 -2.88 7.88
N GLY A 68 21.97 -3.20 9.02
CA GLY A 68 22.60 -3.94 10.13
C GLY A 68 23.54 -3.11 11.02
N VAL A 69 23.48 -1.78 10.93
CA VAL A 69 24.22 -0.87 11.81
C VAL A 69 23.22 -0.07 12.64
N ALA A 70 23.36 -0.08 13.96
CA ALA A 70 22.63 0.82 14.85
C ALA A 70 23.06 2.26 14.56
N VAL A 71 22.12 3.10 14.14
CA VAL A 71 22.35 4.50 13.79
C VAL A 71 21.59 5.37 14.77
N ASP A 72 22.31 6.26 15.45
CA ASP A 72 21.79 7.33 16.28
C ASP A 72 22.12 8.68 15.61
N PHE A 73 21.16 9.61 15.65
CA PHE A 73 21.12 10.95 15.00
C PHE A 73 21.39 11.02 13.48
#